data_AF-A0A641MCV4-F1
#
_entry.id   AF-A0A641MCV4-F1
#
_cell.length_a   1.000
_cell.length_b   1.000
_cell.length_c   1.000
_cell.angle_alpha   90.00
_cell.angle_beta   90.00
_cell.angle_gamma   90.00
#
_symmetry.space_group_name_H-M   'P 1'
#
loop_
_entity.id
_entity.type
_entity.pdbx_description
1 polymer ?
#
loop_
_entity_poly.entity_id
_entity_poly.type
_entity_poly.pdbx_seq_one_letter_code
_entity_poly.pdbx_strand_id
1 'polypeptide(L)'
;MLLLSGQAPAQDKTDYPPSASTEVFDYTPWKESTILELFVKAMNEGRNYPSAEEWTEAGFNLDLEFSRSHVRPRDIIEDASKNVVPEVYAKRRLWMNMPTGQGDLVGGYPSSLFNNDTFSMWNYVNLYGAWNHSPFQAPGSWADAAHKNGTDMFSGIKFFDTTGGRGQTATEYINLISTKNPDGSFRYVDAFINVLKFFGLDGINYNWEDTGYNNETVIAFHQALYKRAAELNFDSFHIGLYGGPSYLTNPADYFANENGRTTEVMMNYSANDIPRTLAMSQKNAIAIQGDCEGLYQGVWIASMDRQWTNFHADGAEQVGLCLWGEHKISRFFQFAIGDNTMELQSNYQKLLEKGFSGGKRSPIDRPALSNSGNIFEISNNDDTPNQMVNFAGFADFLPE
;
A
#
# COMPACT_ATOMS: atom_id res chain seq x y z
N MET A 1 18.78 -0.02 14.27
CA MET A 1 20.23 -0.10 14.02
C MET A 1 20.45 0.36 12.59
N LEU A 2 20.85 1.62 12.38
CA LEU A 2 21.09 2.16 11.05
C LEU A 2 22.32 1.47 10.44
N LEU A 3 22.11 0.69 9.38
CA LEU A 3 23.16 0.33 8.44
C LEU A 3 23.10 1.34 7.31
N LEU A 4 24.04 2.29 7.32
CA LEU A 4 24.39 3.12 6.18
C LEU A 4 24.97 2.22 5.08
N SER A 5 24.11 1.66 4.23
CA SER A 5 24.53 1.12 2.94
C SER A 5 24.70 2.29 1.99
N GLY A 6 25.91 2.46 1.45
CA GLY A 6 26.23 3.51 0.48
C GLY A 6 25.26 3.48 -0.69
N GLN A 7 24.49 4.56 -0.84
CA GLN A 7 23.57 4.75 -1.97
C GLN A 7 24.41 4.92 -3.24
N ALA A 8 24.23 4.03 -4.21
CA ALA A 8 24.59 4.30 -5.60
C ALA A 8 23.64 5.39 -6.14
N PRO A 9 24.06 6.25 -7.09
CA PRO A 9 23.24 7.36 -7.56
C PRO A 9 22.12 6.83 -8.48
N ALA A 10 21.08 6.28 -7.89
CA ALA A 10 19.78 6.18 -8.52
C ALA A 10 19.13 7.56 -8.56
N GLN A 11 18.28 7.84 -9.56
CA GLN A 11 17.64 9.14 -9.88
C GLN A 11 17.56 10.17 -8.72
N ASP A 12 18.66 10.87 -8.42
CA ASP A 12 18.77 11.81 -7.29
C ASP A 12 18.52 13.28 -7.70
N LYS A 13 18.22 13.53 -8.98
CA LYS A 13 17.97 14.88 -9.49
C LYS A 13 16.73 14.94 -10.37
N THR A 14 15.66 15.48 -9.80
CA THR A 14 14.58 16.11 -10.55
C THR A 14 15.02 17.54 -10.91
N ASP A 15 15.43 17.77 -12.16
CA ASP A 15 15.68 19.13 -12.66
C ASP A 15 14.33 19.81 -12.93
N TYR A 16 13.94 20.75 -12.06
CA TYR A 16 12.75 21.59 -12.26
C TYR A 16 13.09 22.84 -13.09
N PRO A 17 12.23 23.29 -14.02
CA PRO A 17 12.44 24.52 -14.76
C PRO A 17 12.48 25.77 -13.83
N PRO A 18 13.32 26.79 -14.10
CA PRO A 18 13.46 27.98 -13.25
C PRO A 18 12.19 28.83 -13.09
N SER A 19 11.18 28.61 -13.93
CA SER A 19 9.91 29.36 -13.96
C SER A 19 8.71 28.54 -13.48
N ALA A 20 8.92 27.29 -13.05
CA ALA A 20 7.85 26.50 -12.46
C ALA A 20 7.50 27.10 -11.09
N SER A 21 6.21 27.21 -10.78
CA SER A 21 5.79 27.41 -9.39
C SER A 21 6.48 26.36 -8.53
N THR A 22 7.14 26.77 -7.45
CA THR A 22 7.72 25.82 -6.48
C THR A 22 6.64 25.17 -5.62
N GLU A 23 5.44 25.74 -5.60
CA GLU A 23 4.25 25.19 -4.94
C GLU A 23 3.26 24.76 -6.03
N VAL A 24 3.23 23.46 -6.31
CA VAL A 24 2.28 22.88 -7.29
C VAL A 24 0.94 22.56 -6.62
N PHE A 25 0.95 22.21 -5.33
CA PHE A 25 -0.22 21.86 -4.53
C PHE A 25 -0.08 22.41 -3.10
N ASP A 26 -1.17 22.92 -2.52
CA ASP A 26 -1.25 23.36 -1.12
C ASP A 26 -1.83 22.23 -0.25
N TYR A 27 -0.95 21.63 0.54
CA TYR A 27 -1.30 20.56 1.47
C TYR A 27 -1.42 21.01 2.92
N THR A 28 -1.30 22.31 3.20
CA THR A 28 -1.47 22.87 4.55
C THR A 28 -2.77 22.46 5.25
N PRO A 29 -3.95 22.41 4.58
CA PRO A 29 -5.20 22.05 5.24
C PRO A 29 -5.39 20.55 5.45
N TRP A 30 -4.50 19.69 4.93
CA TRP A 30 -4.62 18.23 4.94
C TRP A 30 -4.24 17.61 6.28
N LYS A 31 -5.05 17.89 7.30
CA LYS A 31 -4.95 17.30 8.64
C LYS A 31 -6.11 16.34 8.86
N GLU A 32 -5.79 15.10 9.23
CA GLU A 32 -6.76 14.04 9.49
C GLU A 32 -7.90 14.49 10.43
N SER A 33 -7.56 15.11 11.57
CA SER A 33 -8.56 15.60 12.53
C SER A 33 -9.44 16.72 11.96
N THR A 34 -8.88 17.65 11.19
CA THR A 34 -9.64 18.71 10.51
C THR A 34 -10.63 18.12 9.52
N ILE A 35 -10.19 17.18 8.68
CA ILE A 35 -11.05 16.51 7.70
C ILE A 35 -12.17 15.74 8.42
N LEU A 36 -11.85 14.95 9.45
CA LEU A 36 -12.86 14.19 10.19
C LEU A 36 -13.90 15.10 10.85
N GLU A 37 -13.50 16.24 11.43
CA GLU A 37 -14.44 17.18 12.03
C GLU A 37 -15.36 17.85 10.99
N LEU A 38 -14.90 18.10 9.77
CA LEU A 38 -15.79 18.58 8.69
C LEU A 38 -16.90 17.57 8.39
N PHE A 39 -16.56 16.29 8.33
CA PHE A 39 -17.55 15.24 8.12
C PHE A 39 -18.47 15.06 9.31
N VAL A 40 -17.96 15.14 10.54
CA VAL A 40 -18.81 15.13 11.74
C VAL A 40 -19.78 16.31 11.74
N LYS A 41 -19.32 17.51 11.38
CA LYS A 41 -20.19 18.69 11.24
C LYS A 41 -21.30 18.43 10.22
N ALA A 42 -20.95 17.96 9.01
CA ALA A 42 -21.93 17.65 7.97
C ALA A 42 -22.97 16.62 8.44
N MET A 43 -22.55 15.57 9.15
CA MET A 43 -23.45 14.52 9.66
C MET A 43 -24.40 15.03 10.73
N ASN A 44 -23.94 15.93 11.62
CA ASN A 44 -24.82 16.58 12.59
C ASN A 44 -25.90 17.46 11.94
N GLU A 45 -25.65 17.91 10.70
CA GLU A 45 -26.61 18.65 9.87
C GLU A 45 -27.43 17.73 8.94
N GLY A 46 -27.30 16.40 9.08
CA GLY A 46 -28.05 15.42 8.29
C GLY A 46 -27.49 15.15 6.88
N ARG A 47 -26.21 15.50 6.63
CA ARG A 47 -25.51 15.27 5.35
C ARG A 47 -24.37 14.28 5.52
N ASN A 48 -24.08 13.50 4.49
CA ASN A 48 -22.92 12.58 4.52
C ASN A 48 -21.59 13.28 4.21
N TYR A 49 -21.63 14.44 3.55
CA TYR A 49 -20.44 15.11 2.99
C TYR A 49 -20.45 16.62 3.31
N PRO A 50 -19.28 17.23 3.57
CA PRO A 50 -19.17 18.68 3.71
C PRO A 50 -19.56 19.42 2.42
N SER A 51 -20.02 20.66 2.56
CA SER A 51 -20.34 21.53 1.42
C SER A 51 -19.08 22.17 0.85
N ALA A 52 -19.16 22.71 -0.36
CA ALA A 52 -18.04 23.44 -0.97
C ALA A 52 -17.62 24.66 -0.14
N GLU A 53 -18.57 25.33 0.54
CA GLU A 53 -18.29 26.45 1.44
C GLU A 53 -17.50 25.97 2.67
N GLU A 54 -17.90 24.85 3.27
CA GLU A 54 -17.19 24.29 4.44
C GLU A 54 -15.76 23.85 4.12
N TRP A 55 -15.53 23.29 2.93
CA TRP A 55 -14.18 22.99 2.45
C TRP A 55 -13.35 24.26 2.27
N THR A 56 -13.94 25.29 1.67
CA THR A 56 -13.29 26.59 1.45
C THR A 56 -12.95 27.28 2.78
N GLU A 57 -13.87 27.28 3.74
CA GLU A 57 -13.67 27.83 5.08
C GLU A 57 -12.56 27.10 5.86
N ALA A 58 -12.40 25.79 5.63
CA ALA A 58 -11.31 25.00 6.19
C ALA A 58 -9.96 25.19 5.46
N GLY A 59 -9.91 26.04 4.43
CA GLY A 59 -8.71 26.39 3.69
C GLY A 59 -8.39 25.45 2.53
N PHE A 60 -9.27 24.51 2.18
CA PHE A 60 -9.10 23.70 0.97
C PHE A 60 -9.39 24.53 -0.27
N ASN A 61 -8.64 24.25 -1.34
CA ASN A 61 -8.71 24.91 -2.63
C ASN A 61 -9.02 23.87 -3.73
N LEU A 62 -8.65 24.16 -4.99
CA LEU A 62 -8.81 23.22 -6.10
C LEU A 62 -8.07 21.89 -5.91
N ASP A 63 -7.02 21.84 -5.09
CA ASP A 63 -6.19 20.64 -4.88
C ASP A 63 -6.97 19.48 -4.23
N LEU A 64 -8.08 19.80 -3.56
CA LEU A 64 -9.08 18.82 -3.11
C LEU A 64 -9.54 17.93 -4.26
N GLU A 65 -9.81 18.51 -5.44
CA GLU A 65 -10.36 17.78 -6.59
C GLU A 65 -9.33 16.84 -7.22
N PHE A 66 -8.03 17.15 -7.12
CA PHE A 66 -6.98 16.24 -7.61
C PHE A 66 -6.81 14.98 -6.75
N SER A 67 -7.36 15.00 -5.53
CA SER A 67 -7.35 13.86 -4.62
C SER A 67 -8.61 12.99 -4.74
N ARG A 68 -9.62 13.45 -5.50
CA ARG A 68 -10.87 12.71 -5.70
C ARG A 68 -10.77 11.81 -6.92
N SER A 69 -10.95 10.51 -6.71
CA SER A 69 -11.17 9.54 -7.77
C SER A 69 -12.55 9.74 -8.40
N HIS A 70 -12.62 9.50 -9.70
CA HIS A 70 -13.83 9.55 -10.50
C HIS A 70 -14.17 8.19 -11.16
N VAL A 71 -13.42 7.14 -10.81
CA VAL A 71 -13.62 5.77 -11.31
C VAL A 71 -14.04 4.87 -10.15
N ARG A 72 -15.09 4.08 -10.36
CA ARG A 72 -15.49 3.06 -9.37
C ARG A 72 -14.56 1.85 -9.47
N PRO A 73 -14.22 1.20 -8.35
CA PRO A 73 -13.53 -0.08 -8.36
C PRO A 73 -14.24 -1.07 -9.29
N ARG A 74 -13.45 -1.75 -10.11
CA ARG A 74 -13.94 -2.75 -11.06
C ARG A 74 -13.90 -4.13 -10.42
N ASP A 75 -14.95 -4.91 -10.61
CA ASP A 75 -14.95 -6.32 -10.23
C ASP A 75 -13.83 -7.08 -10.97
N ILE A 76 -13.10 -7.91 -10.22
CA ILE A 76 -12.10 -8.83 -10.76
C ILE A 76 -12.71 -10.19 -11.08
N ILE A 77 -12.05 -10.95 -11.96
CA ILE A 77 -12.42 -12.33 -12.26
C ILE A 77 -11.54 -13.24 -11.41
N GLU A 78 -12.14 -13.94 -10.46
CA GLU A 78 -11.45 -14.97 -9.68
C GLU A 78 -11.89 -16.36 -10.14
N ASP A 79 -11.06 -16.99 -10.98
CA ASP A 79 -11.35 -18.29 -11.58
C ASP A 79 -10.06 -19.08 -11.78
N ALA A 80 -9.77 -20.00 -10.85
CA ALA A 80 -8.56 -20.82 -10.86
C ALA A 80 -8.36 -21.60 -12.17
N SER A 81 -9.44 -21.93 -12.89
CA SER A 81 -9.35 -22.65 -14.17
C SER A 81 -8.81 -21.78 -15.33
N LYS A 82 -8.79 -20.46 -15.14
CA LYS A 82 -8.27 -19.48 -16.09
C LYS A 82 -6.89 -18.95 -15.70
N ASN A 83 -6.36 -19.33 -14.54
CA ASN A 83 -5.02 -18.93 -14.14
C ASN A 83 -4.00 -19.46 -15.16
N VAL A 84 -3.15 -18.56 -15.63
CA VAL A 84 -2.05 -18.90 -16.55
C VAL A 84 -1.03 -19.84 -15.89
N VAL A 85 -0.83 -19.66 -14.58
CA VAL A 85 -0.02 -20.54 -13.72
C VAL A 85 -0.98 -21.30 -12.80
N PRO A 86 -1.38 -22.55 -13.13
CA PRO A 86 -2.45 -23.24 -12.42
C PRO A 86 -2.07 -23.69 -11.00
N GLU A 87 -0.79 -23.73 -10.66
CA GLU A 87 -0.29 -24.18 -9.36
C GLU A 87 -0.40 -23.12 -8.25
N VAL A 88 -0.60 -21.85 -8.60
CA VAL A 88 -0.71 -20.77 -7.59
C VAL A 88 -2.08 -20.81 -6.90
N TYR A 89 -2.09 -20.48 -5.61
CA TYR A 89 -3.35 -20.35 -4.88
C TYR A 89 -4.15 -19.15 -5.42
N ALA A 90 -5.33 -19.42 -5.97
CA ALA A 90 -6.13 -18.43 -6.70
C ALA A 90 -6.61 -17.23 -5.87
N LYS A 91 -6.50 -17.31 -4.53
CA LYS A 91 -6.83 -16.21 -3.61
C LYS A 91 -5.60 -15.59 -2.94
N ARG A 92 -4.38 -15.98 -3.30
CA ARG A 92 -3.20 -15.31 -2.75
C ARG A 92 -3.16 -13.88 -3.29
N ARG A 93 -3.00 -12.90 -2.40
CA ARG A 93 -3.06 -11.47 -2.74
C ARG A 93 -1.71 -10.79 -2.64
N LEU A 94 -1.56 -9.73 -3.43
CA LEU A 94 -0.44 -8.80 -3.41
C LEU A 94 -0.89 -7.43 -2.92
N TRP A 95 -0.24 -6.96 -1.87
CA TRP A 95 -0.27 -5.58 -1.43
C TRP A 95 1.03 -4.89 -1.85
N MET A 96 0.92 -3.92 -2.77
CA MET A 96 2.02 -3.03 -3.14
C MET A 96 2.10 -1.87 -2.16
N ASN A 97 2.78 -2.06 -1.03
CA ASN A 97 2.94 -1.02 -0.01
C ASN A 97 4.05 -0.02 -0.38
N MET A 98 3.85 0.63 -1.52
CA MET A 98 4.82 1.45 -2.23
C MET A 98 4.31 2.90 -2.35
N PRO A 99 5.17 3.88 -2.68
CA PRO A 99 4.73 5.22 -3.04
C PRO A 99 4.01 5.23 -4.40
N THR A 100 3.18 6.24 -4.61
CA THR A 100 2.60 6.55 -5.92
C THR A 100 3.47 7.58 -6.63
N GLY A 101 3.76 7.40 -7.92
CA GLY A 101 4.59 8.35 -8.65
C GLY A 101 5.98 8.54 -8.03
N GLN A 102 6.53 9.74 -8.21
CA GLN A 102 7.79 10.16 -7.64
C GLN A 102 7.62 11.44 -6.82
N GLY A 103 8.24 11.46 -5.64
CA GLY A 103 8.30 12.64 -4.77
C GLY A 103 7.43 12.53 -3.54
N ASP A 104 7.79 13.29 -2.52
CA ASP A 104 7.07 13.34 -1.25
C ASP A 104 5.79 14.17 -1.41
N LEU A 105 4.63 13.62 -1.03
CA LEU A 105 3.29 14.22 -1.11
C LEU A 105 2.79 14.62 -2.52
N VAL A 106 3.65 14.65 -3.53
CA VAL A 106 3.31 15.10 -4.90
C VAL A 106 3.29 13.96 -5.91
N GLY A 107 3.82 12.79 -5.57
CA GLY A 107 3.92 11.68 -6.50
C GLY A 107 2.55 11.15 -6.93
N GLY A 108 2.29 11.09 -8.24
CA GLY A 108 1.01 10.63 -8.82
C GLY A 108 0.00 11.74 -9.08
N TYR A 109 0.20 12.93 -8.50
CA TYR A 109 -0.56 14.12 -8.86
C TYR A 109 -0.16 14.64 -10.27
N PRO A 110 -1.00 15.50 -10.89
CA PRO A 110 -0.71 16.04 -12.22
C PRO A 110 0.69 16.63 -12.34
N SER A 111 1.41 16.23 -13.40
CA SER A 111 2.74 16.75 -13.70
C SER A 111 2.93 16.92 -15.21
N SER A 112 3.88 17.76 -15.60
CA SER A 112 4.31 17.90 -16.99
C SER A 112 5.40 16.91 -17.39
N LEU A 113 5.80 16.01 -16.48
CA LEU A 113 6.91 15.08 -16.67
C LEU A 113 6.44 13.82 -17.38
N PHE A 114 7.08 13.51 -18.52
CA PHE A 114 6.88 12.24 -19.21
C PHE A 114 7.45 11.06 -18.41
N ASN A 115 8.59 11.28 -17.72
CA ASN A 115 9.20 10.29 -16.86
C ASN A 115 8.51 10.26 -15.48
N ASN A 116 7.39 9.54 -15.39
CA ASN A 116 6.68 9.30 -14.15
C ASN A 116 6.47 7.79 -13.92
N ASP A 117 6.10 7.40 -12.70
CA ASP A 117 5.78 6.01 -12.39
C ASP A 117 4.46 5.63 -13.10
N THR A 118 4.58 4.98 -14.26
CA THR A 118 3.44 4.50 -15.06
C THR A 118 3.21 3.01 -14.82
N PHE A 119 2.94 2.64 -13.57
CA PHE A 119 2.73 1.25 -13.18
C PHE A 119 1.64 0.57 -14.04
N SER A 120 1.93 -0.66 -14.49
CA SER A 120 1.11 -1.37 -15.48
C SER A 120 0.78 -2.81 -15.12
N MET A 121 1.30 -3.34 -14.02
CA MET A 121 1.10 -4.74 -13.60
C MET A 121 -0.07 -4.89 -12.61
N TRP A 122 -1.14 -4.11 -12.83
CA TRP A 122 -2.31 -4.05 -11.94
C TRP A 122 -3.04 -5.38 -11.79
N ASN A 123 -3.02 -6.22 -12.83
CA ASN A 123 -3.59 -7.56 -12.83
C ASN A 123 -3.11 -8.40 -11.63
N TYR A 124 -1.84 -8.29 -11.25
CA TYR A 124 -1.31 -9.02 -10.10
C TYR A 124 -1.55 -8.35 -8.73
N VAL A 125 -2.11 -7.14 -8.68
CA VAL A 125 -2.16 -6.32 -7.46
C VAL A 125 -3.59 -6.16 -6.96
N ASN A 126 -3.80 -6.50 -5.69
CA ASN A 126 -5.11 -6.39 -5.06
C ASN A 126 -5.26 -5.08 -4.30
N LEU A 127 -4.17 -4.64 -3.68
CA LEU A 127 -4.16 -3.47 -2.83
C LEU A 127 -2.90 -2.65 -3.08
N TYR A 128 -3.06 -1.35 -3.29
CA TYR A 128 -1.95 -0.44 -3.56
C TYR A 128 -1.85 0.65 -2.46
N GLY A 129 -0.63 0.88 -1.99
CA GLY A 129 -0.31 1.87 -0.98
C GLY A 129 -0.07 3.27 -1.54
N ALA A 130 -0.18 4.28 -0.70
CA ALA A 130 0.26 5.64 -0.99
C ALA A 130 1.31 6.06 0.04
N TRP A 131 2.44 5.34 0.07
CA TRP A 131 3.44 5.47 1.15
C TRP A 131 4.04 6.89 1.29
N ASN A 132 4.05 7.66 0.20
CA ASN A 132 4.51 9.04 0.14
C ASN A 132 3.41 10.08 0.40
N HIS A 133 2.21 9.69 0.83
CA HIS A 133 1.09 10.60 1.09
C HIS A 133 0.57 10.49 2.51
N SER A 134 0.14 11.62 3.07
CA SER A 134 -0.54 11.64 4.35
C SER A 134 -1.94 11.01 4.23
N PRO A 135 -2.60 10.64 5.34
CA PRO A 135 -3.96 10.10 5.29
C PRO A 135 -4.92 10.99 4.50
N PHE A 136 -5.78 10.35 3.70
CA PHE A 136 -6.77 10.97 2.81
C PHE A 136 -6.21 11.71 1.60
N GLN A 137 -4.89 11.79 1.44
CA GLN A 137 -4.21 12.60 0.44
C GLN A 137 -3.70 11.78 -0.76
N ALA A 138 -4.06 10.51 -0.89
CA ALA A 138 -3.69 9.76 -2.09
C ALA A 138 -4.30 10.43 -3.35
N PRO A 139 -3.55 10.52 -4.46
CA PRO A 139 -4.00 11.19 -5.67
C PRO A 139 -5.14 10.42 -6.35
N GLY A 140 -6.20 11.13 -6.74
CA GLY A 140 -7.38 10.55 -7.39
C GLY A 140 -7.06 9.91 -8.74
N SER A 141 -6.08 10.44 -9.47
CA SER A 141 -5.57 9.87 -10.73
C SER A 141 -4.96 8.47 -10.58
N TRP A 142 -4.31 8.21 -9.44
CA TRP A 142 -3.72 6.90 -9.16
C TRP A 142 -4.79 5.90 -8.73
N ALA A 143 -5.71 6.33 -7.88
CA ALA A 143 -6.91 5.57 -7.54
C ALA A 143 -7.73 5.24 -8.80
N ASP A 144 -7.89 6.17 -9.74
CA ASP A 144 -8.55 5.92 -11.02
C ASP A 144 -7.88 4.81 -11.83
N ALA A 145 -6.54 4.80 -11.87
CA ALA A 145 -5.78 3.75 -12.54
C ALA A 145 -5.91 2.40 -11.84
N ALA A 146 -5.85 2.37 -10.50
CA ALA A 146 -6.02 1.18 -9.69
C ALA A 146 -7.44 0.58 -9.86
N HIS A 147 -8.48 1.39 -9.61
CA HIS A 147 -9.88 0.99 -9.69
C HIS A 147 -10.28 0.50 -11.07
N LYS A 148 -9.77 1.11 -12.15
CA LYS A 148 -10.03 0.66 -13.53
C LYS A 148 -9.57 -0.78 -13.78
N ASN A 149 -8.57 -1.22 -13.02
CA ASN A 149 -8.00 -2.57 -13.08
C ASN A 149 -8.45 -3.47 -11.92
N GLY A 150 -9.34 -3.01 -11.04
CA GLY A 150 -9.84 -3.80 -9.90
C GLY A 150 -8.85 -3.93 -8.75
N THR A 151 -7.92 -2.99 -8.64
CA THR A 151 -7.03 -2.84 -7.49
C THR A 151 -7.57 -1.77 -6.56
N ASP A 152 -7.65 -2.07 -5.27
CA ASP A 152 -8.08 -1.13 -4.23
C ASP A 152 -6.92 -0.23 -3.79
N MET A 153 -7.23 0.99 -3.35
CA MET A 153 -6.26 2.05 -3.07
C MET A 153 -6.33 2.58 -1.64
N PHE A 154 -5.24 2.46 -0.89
CA PHE A 154 -5.11 3.15 0.38
C PHE A 154 -5.06 4.67 0.21
N SER A 155 -5.73 5.37 1.12
CA SER A 155 -5.86 6.83 1.08
C SER A 155 -4.60 7.61 1.46
N GLY A 156 -3.51 6.92 1.76
CA GLY A 156 -2.31 7.46 2.38
C GLY A 156 -1.87 6.60 3.53
N ILE A 157 -0.79 7.02 4.20
CA ILE A 157 -0.22 6.30 5.34
C ILE A 157 -0.04 7.23 6.53
N LYS A 158 -0.37 6.73 7.72
CA LYS A 158 -0.09 7.40 8.99
C LYS A 158 1.09 6.71 9.68
N PHE A 159 2.08 7.50 10.09
CA PHE A 159 3.28 7.01 10.75
C PHE A 159 3.17 7.20 12.27
N PHE A 160 3.49 6.14 13.01
CA PHE A 160 3.76 6.18 14.44
C PHE A 160 5.20 5.70 14.62
N ASP A 161 6.16 6.57 14.37
CA ASP A 161 7.58 6.22 14.33
C ASP A 161 8.36 7.00 15.40
N THR A 162 8.77 6.25 16.43
CA THR A 162 9.58 6.75 17.55
C THR A 162 11.08 6.52 17.35
N THR A 163 11.50 5.76 16.34
CA THR A 163 12.89 5.28 16.17
C THR A 163 13.60 5.75 14.90
N GLY A 164 12.86 6.15 13.86
CA GLY A 164 13.33 6.66 12.57
C GLY A 164 13.42 8.19 12.47
N GLY A 165 13.39 8.88 13.62
CA GLY A 165 13.67 10.32 13.71
C GLY A 165 12.47 11.23 13.40
N ARG A 166 11.28 10.68 13.13
CA ARG A 166 10.04 11.46 12.96
C ARG A 166 9.40 11.88 14.29
N GLY A 167 9.63 11.12 15.36
CA GLY A 167 9.16 11.43 16.72
C GLY A 167 7.62 11.45 16.83
N GLN A 168 6.93 10.79 15.92
CA GLN A 168 5.47 10.75 15.87
C GLN A 168 4.98 9.60 16.74
N THR A 169 4.28 9.91 17.83
CA THR A 169 3.75 8.88 18.75
C THR A 169 2.30 8.54 18.42
N ALA A 170 1.87 7.33 18.77
CA ALA A 170 0.48 6.91 18.60
C ALA A 170 -0.52 7.61 19.55
N THR A 171 -0.04 8.28 20.59
CA THR A 171 -0.87 8.86 21.67
C THR A 171 -1.96 9.79 21.15
N GLU A 172 -1.64 10.73 20.25
CA GLU A 172 -2.62 11.69 19.74
C GLU A 172 -3.70 11.00 18.90
N TYR A 173 -3.32 9.99 18.11
CA TYR A 173 -4.27 9.21 17.33
C TYR A 173 -5.17 8.35 18.22
N ILE A 174 -4.60 7.67 19.21
CA ILE A 174 -5.37 6.89 20.20
C ILE A 174 -6.37 7.81 20.90
N ASN A 175 -5.97 9.01 21.32
CA ASN A 175 -6.87 9.99 21.93
C ASN A 175 -7.99 10.42 20.97
N LEU A 176 -7.67 10.70 19.71
CA LEU A 176 -8.65 11.04 18.68
C LEU A 176 -9.69 9.93 18.54
N ILE A 177 -9.27 8.70 18.24
CA ILE A 177 -10.21 7.59 17.99
C ILE A 177 -10.92 7.11 19.25
N SER A 178 -10.40 7.41 20.44
CA SER A 178 -11.07 7.11 21.72
C SER A 178 -12.28 7.99 21.98
N THR A 179 -12.45 9.08 21.23
CA THR A 179 -13.57 10.01 21.41
C THR A 179 -14.91 9.32 21.13
N LYS A 180 -15.83 9.39 22.10
CA LYS A 180 -17.15 8.77 22.02
C LYS A 180 -18.27 9.80 21.87
N ASN A 181 -19.34 9.39 21.21
CA ASN A 181 -20.63 10.07 21.27
C ASN A 181 -21.31 9.82 22.64
N PRO A 182 -22.36 10.58 23.01
CA PRO A 182 -23.09 10.38 24.26
C PRO A 182 -23.69 8.97 24.44
N ASP A 183 -23.93 8.25 23.35
CA ASP A 183 -24.44 6.88 23.35
C ASP A 183 -23.33 5.81 23.49
N GLY A 184 -22.07 6.22 23.62
CA GLY A 184 -20.90 5.33 23.75
C GLY A 184 -20.33 4.82 22.42
N SER A 185 -20.95 5.14 21.29
CA SER A 185 -20.40 4.84 19.96
C SER A 185 -19.14 5.67 19.68
N PHE A 186 -18.26 5.17 18.82
CA PHE A 186 -17.07 5.92 18.40
C PHE A 186 -17.47 7.12 17.52
N ARG A 187 -17.00 8.32 17.88
CA ARG A 187 -17.38 9.57 17.20
C ARG A 187 -17.06 9.58 15.70
N TYR A 188 -15.92 9.01 15.33
CA TYR A 188 -15.34 9.19 13.99
C TYR A 188 -15.58 8.02 13.02
N VAL A 189 -16.31 6.96 13.42
CA VAL A 189 -16.51 5.78 12.54
C VAL A 189 -17.21 6.15 11.24
N ASP A 190 -18.37 6.83 11.31
CA ASP A 190 -19.09 7.26 10.11
C ASP A 190 -18.31 8.30 9.30
N ALA A 191 -17.59 9.20 9.99
CA ALA A 191 -16.77 10.22 9.33
C ALA A 191 -15.67 9.58 8.49
N PHE A 192 -14.92 8.62 9.04
CA PHE A 192 -13.87 7.89 8.32
C PHE A 192 -14.41 7.23 7.06
N ILE A 193 -15.51 6.49 7.16
CA ILE A 193 -16.11 5.81 6.01
C ILE A 193 -16.57 6.81 4.96
N ASN A 194 -17.21 7.91 5.37
CA ASN A 194 -17.68 8.92 4.43
C ASN A 194 -16.51 9.67 3.77
N VAL A 195 -15.41 9.94 4.47
CA VAL A 195 -14.19 10.54 3.89
C VAL A 195 -13.65 9.68 2.75
N LEU A 196 -13.47 8.37 3.00
CA LEU A 196 -12.99 7.43 2.01
C LEU A 196 -13.91 7.36 0.79
N LYS A 197 -15.23 7.28 1.01
CA LYS A 197 -16.24 7.29 -0.06
C LYS A 197 -16.30 8.62 -0.83
N PHE A 198 -15.99 9.74 -0.18
CA PHE A 198 -15.97 11.06 -0.82
C PHE A 198 -14.78 11.22 -1.78
N PHE A 199 -13.61 10.75 -1.35
CA PHE A 199 -12.39 10.77 -2.16
C PHE A 199 -12.32 9.60 -3.16
N GLY A 200 -13.16 8.56 -3.00
CA GLY A 200 -13.05 7.35 -3.80
C GLY A 200 -11.73 6.64 -3.52
N LEU A 201 -11.50 6.35 -2.24
CA LEU A 201 -10.34 5.63 -1.73
C LEU A 201 -10.85 4.52 -0.81
N ASP A 202 -10.09 3.44 -0.68
CA ASP A 202 -10.58 2.17 -0.16
C ASP A 202 -10.12 1.88 1.26
N GLY A 203 -9.22 2.68 1.82
CA GLY A 203 -8.76 2.38 3.16
C GLY A 203 -7.75 3.35 3.72
N ILE A 204 -7.17 2.99 4.85
CA ILE A 204 -6.03 3.68 5.44
C ILE A 204 -4.94 2.71 5.83
N ASN A 205 -3.70 3.14 5.67
CA ASN A 205 -2.51 2.37 6.04
C ASN A 205 -1.84 2.98 7.27
N TYR A 206 -1.38 2.13 8.18
CA TYR A 206 -0.68 2.52 9.40
C TYR A 206 0.71 1.90 9.44
N ASN A 207 1.75 2.72 9.53
CA ASN A 207 3.10 2.30 9.91
C ASN A 207 3.27 2.50 11.42
N TRP A 208 2.95 1.45 12.19
CA TRP A 208 2.92 1.44 13.64
C TRP A 208 4.22 0.91 14.25
N GLU A 209 5.23 1.77 14.34
CA GLU A 209 6.53 1.54 14.97
C GLU A 209 6.60 2.22 16.37
N ASP A 210 5.51 2.08 17.11
CA ASP A 210 5.29 2.56 18.47
C ASP A 210 4.46 1.53 19.26
N THR A 211 4.25 1.76 20.54
CA THR A 211 3.31 1.00 21.37
C THR A 211 1.85 1.36 21.05
N GLY A 212 0.91 0.49 21.44
CA GLY A 212 -0.52 0.79 21.42
C GLY A 212 -1.33 0.23 20.25
N TYR A 213 -0.73 -0.44 19.26
CA TYR A 213 -1.48 -1.11 18.19
C TYR A 213 -2.47 -2.16 18.73
N ASN A 214 -2.10 -2.83 19.84
CA ASN A 214 -2.91 -3.84 20.52
C ASN A 214 -3.78 -3.24 21.65
N ASN A 215 -3.91 -1.91 21.72
CA ASN A 215 -4.81 -1.28 22.65
C ASN A 215 -6.27 -1.69 22.33
N GLU A 216 -7.03 -2.10 23.34
CA GLU A 216 -8.43 -2.56 23.17
C GLU A 216 -9.30 -1.52 22.44
N THR A 217 -9.06 -0.23 22.66
CA THR A 217 -9.79 0.86 22.00
C THR A 217 -9.42 0.99 20.53
N VAL A 218 -8.13 0.80 20.18
CA VAL A 218 -7.67 0.78 18.77
C VAL A 218 -8.32 -0.37 18.04
N ILE A 219 -8.23 -1.58 18.60
CA ILE A 219 -8.83 -2.80 18.05
C ILE A 219 -10.33 -2.60 17.85
N ALA A 220 -11.05 -2.16 18.89
CA ALA A 220 -12.49 -1.96 18.83
C ALA A 220 -12.90 -0.87 17.83
N PHE A 221 -12.09 0.18 17.65
CA PHE A 221 -12.35 1.23 16.66
C PHE A 221 -12.19 0.69 15.23
N HIS A 222 -11.11 -0.03 14.94
CA HIS A 222 -10.90 -0.64 13.61
C HIS A 222 -11.95 -1.69 13.27
N GLN A 223 -12.35 -2.52 14.25
CA GLN A 223 -13.48 -3.44 14.09
C GLN A 223 -14.80 -2.72 13.83
N ALA A 224 -15.05 -1.59 14.49
CA ALA A 224 -16.24 -0.78 14.23
C ALA A 224 -16.24 -0.18 12.81
N LEU A 225 -15.07 0.17 12.26
CA LEU A 225 -14.95 0.59 10.86
C LEU A 225 -15.29 -0.55 9.89
N TYR A 226 -14.73 -1.74 10.06
CA TYR A 226 -15.07 -2.90 9.21
C TYR A 226 -16.56 -3.24 9.28
N LYS A 227 -17.14 -3.26 10.48
CA LYS A 227 -18.58 -3.48 10.66
C LYS A 227 -19.40 -2.42 9.92
N ARG A 228 -19.01 -1.15 10.04
CA ARG A 228 -19.73 -0.05 9.39
C ARG A 228 -19.59 -0.08 7.87
N ALA A 229 -18.41 -0.42 7.35
CA ALA A 229 -18.19 -0.60 5.93
C ALA A 229 -19.13 -1.69 5.36
N ALA A 230 -19.23 -2.83 6.04
CA ALA A 230 -20.14 -3.92 5.67
C ALA A 230 -21.63 -3.50 5.70
N GLU A 231 -22.07 -2.76 6.73
CA GLU A 231 -23.44 -2.21 6.79
C GLU A 231 -23.77 -1.29 5.59
N LEU A 232 -22.76 -0.67 5.00
CA LEU A 232 -22.89 0.26 3.89
C LEU A 232 -22.57 -0.37 2.53
N ASN A 233 -22.31 -1.67 2.46
CA ASN A 233 -21.81 -2.40 1.29
C ASN A 233 -20.59 -1.71 0.66
N PHE A 234 -19.65 -1.28 1.50
CA PHE A 234 -18.37 -0.75 1.06
C PHE A 234 -17.34 -1.88 1.09
N ASP A 235 -17.47 -2.77 0.10
CA ASP A 235 -16.79 -4.07 0.09
C ASP A 235 -15.26 -3.96 -0.14
N SER A 236 -14.80 -2.85 -0.74
CA SER A 236 -13.38 -2.54 -0.91
C SER A 236 -12.75 -1.92 0.34
N PHE A 237 -13.41 -1.88 1.51
CA PHE A 237 -12.81 -1.23 2.68
C PHE A 237 -11.64 -2.03 3.29
N HIS A 238 -10.48 -1.36 3.44
CA HIS A 238 -9.27 -1.93 4.05
C HIS A 238 -8.69 -1.06 5.17
N ILE A 239 -8.06 -1.74 6.14
CA ILE A 239 -7.15 -1.12 7.12
C ILE A 239 -5.83 -1.87 7.04
N GLY A 240 -4.81 -1.24 6.48
CA GLY A 240 -3.45 -1.80 6.44
C GLY A 240 -2.70 -1.49 7.72
N LEU A 241 -2.03 -2.49 8.30
CA LEU A 241 -1.17 -2.33 9.46
C LEU A 241 0.19 -2.96 9.19
N TYR A 242 1.21 -2.12 9.14
CA TYR A 242 2.57 -2.53 9.43
C TYR A 242 2.88 -2.22 10.89
N GLY A 243 3.46 -3.17 11.60
CA GLY A 243 3.78 -3.04 13.01
C GLY A 243 3.63 -4.39 13.68
N GLY A 244 4.69 -4.83 14.38
CA GLY A 244 4.67 -6.10 15.11
C GLY A 244 5.64 -7.16 14.58
N PRO A 245 5.32 -8.45 14.79
CA PRO A 245 6.27 -9.55 14.66
C PRO A 245 6.53 -9.96 13.21
N SER A 246 7.64 -10.67 12.98
CA SER A 246 7.93 -11.30 11.69
C SER A 246 7.09 -12.55 11.41
N TYR A 247 6.15 -12.90 12.29
CA TYR A 247 5.26 -14.04 12.17
C TYR A 247 4.05 -13.87 13.09
N LEU A 248 2.88 -14.35 12.64
CA LEU A 248 1.64 -14.14 13.36
C LEU A 248 1.54 -15.10 14.55
N THR A 249 1.83 -14.62 15.76
CA THR A 249 1.75 -15.41 17.01
C THR A 249 0.44 -15.21 17.75
N ASN A 250 0.02 -13.97 17.91
CA ASN A 250 -1.21 -13.59 18.58
C ASN A 250 -2.10 -12.81 17.60
N PRO A 251 -2.96 -13.50 16.81
CA PRO A 251 -3.78 -12.84 15.81
C PRO A 251 -4.66 -11.72 16.36
N ALA A 252 -5.10 -11.81 17.62
CA ALA A 252 -5.98 -10.84 18.25
C ALA A 252 -5.38 -9.43 18.37
N ASP A 253 -4.04 -9.31 18.40
CA ASP A 253 -3.33 -8.04 18.54
C ASP A 253 -3.24 -7.23 17.24
N TYR A 254 -3.41 -7.88 16.08
CA TYR A 254 -3.12 -7.28 14.76
C TYR A 254 -4.20 -7.59 13.72
N PHE A 255 -4.63 -8.83 13.63
CA PHE A 255 -5.34 -9.38 12.47
C PHE A 255 -6.84 -9.49 12.71
N ALA A 256 -7.25 -10.34 13.65
CA ALA A 256 -8.64 -10.63 13.94
C ALA A 256 -8.78 -11.31 15.31
N ASN A 257 -9.97 -11.20 15.90
CA ASN A 257 -10.38 -11.96 17.08
C ASN A 257 -11.85 -12.38 16.96
N GLU A 258 -12.46 -12.87 18.04
CA GLU A 258 -13.86 -13.32 18.06
C GLU A 258 -14.89 -12.23 17.70
N ASN A 259 -14.51 -10.95 17.77
CA ASN A 259 -15.35 -9.82 17.37
C ASN A 259 -15.21 -9.44 15.89
N GLY A 260 -14.32 -10.12 15.16
CA GLY A 260 -14.11 -9.95 13.73
C GLY A 260 -12.72 -9.41 13.37
N ARG A 261 -12.59 -9.03 12.09
CA ARG A 261 -11.35 -8.48 11.51
C ARG A 261 -10.99 -7.14 12.14
N THR A 262 -9.71 -6.99 12.49
CA THR A 262 -9.13 -5.76 13.03
C THR A 262 -8.34 -5.03 11.96
N THR A 263 -7.43 -5.69 11.26
CA THR A 263 -6.65 -5.09 10.16
C THR A 263 -6.25 -6.14 9.12
N GLU A 264 -5.76 -5.68 7.98
CA GLU A 264 -4.88 -6.44 7.11
C GLU A 264 -3.43 -6.21 7.53
N VAL A 265 -2.73 -7.29 7.85
CA VAL A 265 -1.43 -7.23 8.52
C VAL A 265 -0.31 -7.44 7.51
N MET A 266 0.59 -6.46 7.42
CA MET A 266 1.93 -6.63 6.86
C MET A 266 2.86 -7.09 7.99
N MET A 267 3.11 -8.39 8.06
CA MET A 267 4.09 -8.95 8.99
C MET A 267 5.49 -8.44 8.65
N ASN A 268 6.32 -8.22 9.68
CA ASN A 268 7.67 -7.72 9.49
C ASN A 268 8.56 -8.78 8.79
N TYR A 269 9.64 -8.34 8.16
CA TYR A 269 10.71 -9.23 7.72
C TYR A 269 11.49 -9.78 8.93
N SER A 270 12.25 -10.85 8.73
CA SER A 270 13.19 -11.39 9.73
C SER A 270 14.60 -11.27 9.21
N ALA A 271 15.45 -10.52 9.92
CA ALA A 271 16.80 -10.18 9.47
C ALA A 271 16.83 -9.65 8.01
N ASN A 272 15.88 -8.76 7.69
CA ASN A 272 15.68 -8.16 6.35
C ASN A 272 15.25 -9.13 5.24
N ASP A 273 14.80 -10.34 5.58
CA ASP A 273 14.43 -11.38 4.62
C ASP A 273 13.07 -12.04 4.95
N ILE A 274 12.56 -12.85 4.03
CA ILE A 274 11.34 -13.66 4.17
C ILE A 274 11.61 -14.76 5.21
N PRO A 275 10.81 -14.85 6.30
CA PRO A 275 11.05 -15.82 7.35
C PRO A 275 10.58 -17.23 6.96
N ARG A 276 11.12 -18.26 7.63
CA ARG A 276 10.71 -19.67 7.46
C ARG A 276 9.40 -20.03 8.19
N THR A 277 8.76 -19.05 8.82
CA THR A 277 7.62 -19.23 9.73
C THR A 277 6.26 -18.96 9.08
N LEU A 278 6.20 -18.80 7.76
CA LEU A 278 4.94 -18.53 7.04
C LEU A 278 3.87 -19.59 7.32
N ALA A 279 4.26 -20.86 7.40
CA ALA A 279 3.34 -21.95 7.70
C ALA A 279 2.68 -21.85 9.08
N MET A 280 3.41 -21.33 10.07
CA MET A 280 2.84 -21.04 11.39
C MET A 280 1.84 -19.88 11.31
N SER A 281 2.19 -18.82 10.58
CA SER A 281 1.30 -17.66 10.40
C SER A 281 -0.01 -18.04 9.71
N GLN A 282 0.07 -18.82 8.62
CA GLN A 282 -1.12 -19.35 7.92
C GLN A 282 -2.00 -20.17 8.86
N LYS A 283 -1.42 -21.11 9.61
CA LYS A 283 -2.17 -21.91 10.57
C LYS A 283 -2.91 -21.03 11.59
N ASN A 284 -2.26 -20.01 12.12
CA ASN A 284 -2.84 -19.14 13.14
C ASN A 284 -3.92 -18.21 12.57
N ALA A 285 -3.77 -17.72 11.34
CA ALA A 285 -4.80 -16.95 10.65
C ALA A 285 -6.04 -17.80 10.34
N ILE A 286 -5.85 -19.01 9.79
CA ILE A 286 -6.96 -19.95 9.53
C ILE A 286 -7.69 -20.31 10.82
N ALA A 287 -6.97 -20.49 11.93
CA ALA A 287 -7.59 -20.83 13.21
C ALA A 287 -8.53 -19.74 13.75
N ILE A 288 -8.32 -18.46 13.38
CA ILE A 288 -9.14 -17.34 13.87
C ILE A 288 -10.18 -16.83 12.86
N GLN A 289 -9.86 -16.81 11.57
CA GLN A 289 -10.72 -16.25 10.51
C GLN A 289 -11.24 -17.32 9.52
N GLY A 290 -10.63 -18.50 9.48
CA GLY A 290 -10.96 -19.57 8.52
C GLY A 290 -10.14 -19.52 7.23
N ASP A 291 -9.43 -18.42 6.96
CA ASP A 291 -8.57 -18.20 5.81
C ASP A 291 -7.37 -17.31 6.16
N CYS A 292 -6.59 -16.92 5.15
CA CYS A 292 -5.49 -15.96 5.26
C CYS A 292 -5.78 -14.62 4.58
N GLU A 293 -7.05 -14.31 4.25
CA GLU A 293 -7.37 -13.04 3.60
C GLU A 293 -6.99 -11.88 4.54
N GLY A 294 -6.19 -10.93 4.05
CA GLY A 294 -5.63 -9.84 4.86
C GLY A 294 -4.33 -10.19 5.60
N LEU A 295 -3.79 -11.42 5.51
CA LEU A 295 -2.49 -11.76 6.06
C LEU A 295 -1.41 -11.67 4.98
N TYR A 296 -0.46 -10.75 5.15
CA TYR A 296 0.64 -10.54 4.21
C TYR A 296 2.01 -10.69 4.89
N GLN A 297 2.93 -11.39 4.24
CA GLN A 297 4.33 -11.31 4.60
C GLN A 297 4.98 -10.09 3.93
N GLY A 298 5.49 -9.17 4.73
CA GLY A 298 6.30 -8.06 4.25
C GLY A 298 7.61 -8.54 3.62
N VAL A 299 7.91 -8.05 2.43
CA VAL A 299 9.16 -8.27 1.70
C VAL A 299 9.78 -6.92 1.40
N TRP A 300 10.93 -6.64 2.04
CA TRP A 300 11.67 -5.42 1.75
C TRP A 300 12.43 -5.60 0.43
N ILE A 301 12.01 -4.93 -0.64
CA ILE A 301 12.56 -5.07 -1.99
C ILE A 301 13.73 -4.11 -2.28
N ALA A 302 14.56 -3.77 -1.29
CA ALA A 302 15.86 -3.14 -1.56
C ALA A 302 16.79 -4.02 -2.41
N SER A 303 16.51 -5.32 -2.48
CA SER A 303 17.07 -6.28 -3.42
C SER A 303 16.02 -7.38 -3.67
N MET A 304 16.16 -8.11 -4.77
CA MET A 304 15.33 -9.28 -5.09
C MET A 304 16.02 -10.61 -4.74
N ASP A 305 17.19 -10.57 -4.10
CA ASP A 305 17.78 -11.74 -3.45
C ASP A 305 17.15 -11.92 -2.08
N ARG A 306 16.08 -12.72 -2.02
CA ARG A 306 15.27 -13.01 -0.82
C ARG A 306 14.99 -14.50 -0.73
N GLN A 307 14.57 -15.01 0.43
CA GLN A 307 14.13 -16.41 0.59
C GLN A 307 12.77 -16.67 -0.07
N TRP A 308 12.63 -16.42 -1.37
CA TRP A 308 11.40 -16.62 -2.14
C TRP A 308 10.86 -18.05 -2.05
N THR A 309 11.75 -19.03 -1.98
CA THR A 309 11.39 -20.45 -1.75
C THR A 309 10.55 -20.69 -0.49
N ASN A 310 10.55 -19.79 0.50
CA ASN A 310 9.70 -19.92 1.68
C ASN A 310 8.20 -19.75 1.35
N PHE A 311 7.82 -19.07 0.27
CA PHE A 311 6.42 -18.98 -0.19
C PHE A 311 5.90 -20.27 -0.85
N HIS A 312 6.79 -21.22 -1.16
CA HIS A 312 6.48 -22.57 -1.63
C HIS A 312 6.64 -23.64 -0.54
N ALA A 313 6.95 -23.24 0.69
CA ALA A 313 6.99 -24.18 1.80
C ALA A 313 5.57 -24.69 2.10
N ASP A 314 5.45 -25.99 2.41
CA ASP A 314 4.19 -26.60 2.82
C ASP A 314 3.53 -25.80 3.96
N GLY A 315 2.28 -25.40 3.72
CA GLY A 315 1.49 -24.57 4.63
C GLY A 315 1.70 -23.07 4.49
N ALA A 316 2.41 -22.56 3.48
CA ALA A 316 2.55 -21.13 3.20
C ALA A 316 1.74 -20.63 1.99
N GLU A 317 0.96 -21.52 1.37
CA GLU A 317 0.29 -21.33 0.07
C GLU A 317 -0.70 -20.17 0.04
N GLN A 318 -1.27 -19.80 1.19
CA GLN A 318 -2.30 -18.77 1.31
C GLN A 318 -1.80 -17.44 1.84
N VAL A 319 -0.58 -17.37 2.38
CA VAL A 319 -0.02 -16.12 2.89
C VAL A 319 0.23 -15.16 1.72
N GLY A 320 -0.35 -13.97 1.78
CA GLY A 320 -0.16 -12.92 0.79
C GLY A 320 1.24 -12.31 0.80
N LEU A 321 1.56 -11.55 -0.24
CA LEU A 321 2.80 -10.80 -0.35
C LEU A 321 2.52 -9.33 -0.11
N CYS A 322 3.32 -8.67 0.73
CA CYS A 322 3.32 -7.22 0.83
C CYS A 322 4.71 -6.69 0.48
N LEU A 323 4.83 -5.95 -0.63
CA LEU A 323 6.10 -5.42 -1.08
C LEU A 323 6.29 -4.01 -0.55
N TRP A 324 7.44 -3.77 0.09
CA TRP A 324 7.84 -2.46 0.58
C TRP A 324 9.28 -2.18 0.15
N GLY A 325 9.63 -0.92 -0.18
CA GLY A 325 10.93 -0.61 -0.74
C GLY A 325 11.55 0.69 -0.26
N GLU A 326 10.88 1.81 -0.48
CA GLU A 326 11.39 3.15 -0.21
C GLU A 326 10.24 4.15 -0.03
N HIS A 327 10.53 5.30 0.60
CA HIS A 327 9.49 6.24 0.98
C HIS A 327 8.92 7.09 -0.15
N LYS A 328 9.75 7.51 -1.12
CA LYS A 328 9.41 8.61 -2.05
C LYS A 328 9.28 8.20 -3.52
N ILE A 329 9.83 7.07 -3.89
CA ILE A 329 9.87 6.56 -5.26
C ILE A 329 9.87 5.03 -5.18
N SER A 330 9.14 4.36 -6.07
CA SER A 330 9.12 2.90 -6.06
C SER A 330 10.51 2.37 -6.46
N ARG A 331 10.98 1.27 -5.85
CA ARG A 331 12.29 0.68 -6.22
C ARG A 331 12.32 0.22 -7.68
N PHE A 332 11.18 -0.21 -8.22
CA PHE A 332 11.02 -0.48 -9.64
C PHE A 332 11.29 0.76 -10.50
N PHE A 333 10.71 1.91 -10.17
CA PHE A 333 10.94 3.13 -10.96
C PHE A 333 12.34 3.72 -10.72
N GLN A 334 12.81 3.72 -9.47
CA GLN A 334 14.13 4.23 -9.08
C GLN A 334 15.29 3.53 -9.80
N PHE A 335 15.20 2.22 -9.97
CA PHE A 335 16.25 1.42 -10.61
C PHE A 335 16.02 1.23 -12.12
N ALA A 336 15.01 1.88 -12.70
CA ALA A 336 14.87 2.00 -14.14
C ALA A 336 15.72 3.18 -14.65
N ILE A 337 16.67 2.89 -15.53
CA ILE A 337 17.59 3.86 -16.11
C ILE A 337 17.55 3.80 -17.64
N GLY A 338 17.96 4.88 -18.30
CA GLY A 338 18.03 4.99 -19.76
C GLY A 338 18.72 6.31 -20.17
N ASP A 339 19.23 6.39 -21.39
CA ASP A 339 19.96 7.59 -21.87
C ASP A 339 19.03 8.80 -22.09
N ASN A 340 17.72 8.55 -22.17
CA ASN A 340 16.68 9.57 -22.31
C ASN A 340 15.36 9.09 -21.69
N THR A 341 14.39 10.00 -21.56
CA THR A 341 13.10 9.72 -20.90
C THR A 341 12.26 8.64 -21.58
N MET A 342 12.35 8.49 -22.91
CA MET A 342 11.65 7.43 -23.65
C MET A 342 12.25 6.07 -23.37
N GLU A 343 13.58 5.98 -23.40
CA GLU A 343 14.30 4.75 -23.08
C GLU A 343 14.07 4.34 -21.62
N LEU A 344 14.12 5.31 -20.70
CA LEU A 344 13.86 5.07 -19.28
C LEU A 344 12.47 4.46 -19.06
N GLN A 345 11.43 5.03 -19.69
CA GLN A 345 10.08 4.48 -19.61
C GLN A 345 9.98 3.09 -20.25
N SER A 346 10.65 2.85 -21.37
CA SER A 346 10.71 1.52 -21.98
C SER A 346 11.38 0.50 -21.05
N ASN A 347 12.47 0.88 -20.38
CA ASN A 347 13.17 0.02 -19.44
C ASN A 347 12.38 -0.18 -18.15
N TYR A 348 11.63 0.82 -17.69
CA TYR A 348 10.69 0.69 -16.58
C TYR A 348 9.61 -0.37 -16.87
N GLN A 349 8.96 -0.29 -18.03
CA GLN A 349 7.96 -1.29 -18.42
C GLN A 349 8.57 -2.71 -18.53
N LYS A 350 9.76 -2.84 -19.12
CA LYS A 350 10.48 -4.13 -19.14
C LYS A 350 10.81 -4.64 -17.74
N LEU A 351 11.20 -3.76 -16.81
CA LEU A 351 11.55 -4.13 -15.45
C LEU A 351 10.31 -4.58 -14.67
N LEU A 352 9.17 -3.91 -14.83
CA LEU A 352 7.88 -4.38 -14.33
C LEU A 352 7.54 -5.76 -14.89
N GLU A 353 7.61 -5.96 -16.21
CA GLU A 353 7.34 -7.26 -16.82
C GLU A 353 8.28 -8.35 -16.29
N LYS A 354 9.58 -8.06 -16.10
CA LYS A 354 10.53 -9.00 -15.51
C LYS A 354 10.22 -9.30 -14.04
N GLY A 355 9.80 -8.29 -13.28
CA GLY A 355 9.40 -8.44 -11.88
C GLY A 355 8.13 -9.26 -11.72
N PHE A 356 7.12 -9.06 -12.56
CA PHE A 356 5.82 -9.69 -12.39
C PHE A 356 5.68 -10.98 -13.19
N SER A 357 6.03 -10.96 -14.48
CA SER A 357 5.94 -12.13 -15.37
C SER A 357 7.22 -12.97 -15.41
N GLY A 358 8.27 -12.59 -14.68
CA GLY A 358 9.57 -13.30 -14.64
C GLY A 358 10.55 -12.81 -15.69
N GLY A 359 11.84 -13.14 -15.54
CA GLY A 359 12.94 -12.54 -16.31
C GLY A 359 12.88 -12.74 -17.83
N LYS A 360 12.09 -13.71 -18.30
CA LYS A 360 11.78 -13.94 -19.72
C LYS A 360 10.54 -13.17 -20.22
N ARG A 361 9.92 -12.38 -19.34
CA ARG A 361 8.73 -11.55 -19.57
C ARG A 361 7.53 -12.38 -20.04
N SER A 362 7.35 -13.54 -19.43
CA SER A 362 6.26 -14.47 -19.76
C SER A 362 5.87 -15.29 -18.53
N PRO A 363 4.61 -15.24 -18.07
CA PRO A 363 4.19 -16.02 -16.91
C PRO A 363 4.22 -17.54 -17.15
N ILE A 364 4.18 -18.01 -18.41
CA ILE A 364 4.25 -19.44 -18.75
C ILE A 364 5.68 -19.95 -18.96
N ASP A 365 6.63 -19.07 -19.30
CA ASP A 365 8.03 -19.44 -19.46
C ASP A 365 8.89 -18.52 -18.59
N ARG A 366 9.34 -19.04 -17.45
CA ARG A 366 10.01 -18.27 -16.40
C ARG A 366 11.36 -18.90 -16.07
N PRO A 367 12.33 -18.12 -15.57
CA PRO A 367 13.49 -18.66 -14.88
C PRO A 367 13.06 -19.56 -13.71
N ALA A 368 13.90 -20.54 -13.36
CA ALA A 368 13.68 -21.33 -12.16
C ALA A 368 13.74 -20.44 -10.91
N LEU A 369 12.91 -20.75 -9.92
CA LEU A 369 12.91 -20.03 -8.65
C LEU A 369 14.29 -20.09 -7.99
N SER A 370 14.82 -18.92 -7.65
CA SER A 370 16.10 -18.77 -6.96
C SER A 370 16.01 -17.70 -5.88
N ASN A 371 16.64 -17.97 -4.73
CA ASN A 371 16.79 -16.99 -3.65
C ASN A 371 17.91 -15.98 -3.91
N SER A 372 18.76 -16.22 -4.92
CA SER A 372 19.91 -15.38 -5.24
C SER A 372 20.14 -15.22 -6.74
N GLY A 373 20.92 -14.19 -7.11
CA GLY A 373 21.24 -13.90 -8.52
C GLY A 373 20.15 -13.10 -9.25
N ASN A 374 19.20 -12.53 -8.52
CA ASN A 374 18.13 -11.66 -9.00
C ASN A 374 18.62 -10.20 -8.94
N ILE A 375 19.39 -9.80 -9.96
CA ILE A 375 19.98 -8.46 -10.06
C ILE A 375 18.86 -7.42 -10.23
N PHE A 376 18.50 -6.73 -9.15
CA PHE A 376 17.42 -5.74 -9.17
C PHE A 376 17.92 -4.31 -9.26
N GLU A 377 18.83 -3.93 -8.36
CA GLU A 377 19.47 -2.63 -8.36
C GLU A 377 20.55 -2.57 -9.45
N ILE A 378 20.48 -1.54 -10.29
CA ILE A 378 21.50 -1.20 -11.28
C ILE A 378 21.77 0.30 -11.21
N SER A 379 22.97 0.71 -11.62
CA SER A 379 23.39 2.12 -11.67
C SER A 379 24.08 2.51 -12.98
N ASN A 380 24.27 1.56 -13.90
CA ASN A 380 24.85 1.78 -15.22
C ASN A 380 23.93 1.19 -16.30
N ASN A 381 23.68 1.94 -17.38
CA ASN A 381 22.84 1.52 -18.51
C ASN A 381 23.33 0.20 -19.13
N ASP A 382 24.63 -0.09 -19.08
CA ASP A 382 25.23 -1.35 -19.55
C ASP A 382 24.67 -2.59 -18.83
N ASP A 383 24.14 -2.44 -17.61
CA ASP A 383 23.58 -3.53 -16.81
C ASP A 383 22.10 -3.80 -17.08
N THR A 384 21.41 -2.90 -17.78
CA THR A 384 19.98 -3.02 -18.13
C THR A 384 19.61 -4.35 -18.80
N PRO A 385 20.42 -4.91 -19.72
CA PRO A 385 20.15 -6.22 -20.30
C PRO A 385 20.13 -7.36 -19.27
N ASN A 386 20.92 -7.25 -18.19
CA ASN A 386 21.07 -8.28 -17.16
C ASN A 386 20.11 -8.10 -15.97
N GLN A 387 19.51 -6.92 -15.81
CA GLN A 387 18.58 -6.64 -14.72
C GLN A 387 17.40 -7.62 -14.73
N MET A 388 17.17 -8.30 -13.60
CA MET A 388 16.05 -9.21 -13.33
C MET A 388 15.86 -10.38 -14.30
N VAL A 389 16.85 -10.73 -15.12
CA VAL A 389 16.71 -11.82 -16.12
C VAL A 389 16.61 -13.23 -15.51
N ASN A 390 17.08 -13.41 -14.28
CA ASN A 390 17.03 -14.68 -13.57
C ASN A 390 15.86 -14.79 -12.58
N PHE A 391 15.09 -13.72 -12.39
CA PHE A 391 13.99 -13.74 -11.42
C PHE A 391 12.82 -14.56 -11.96
N ALA A 392 12.24 -15.42 -11.11
CA ALA A 392 11.09 -16.24 -11.49
C ALA A 392 9.83 -15.40 -11.76
N GLY A 393 9.72 -14.22 -11.16
CA GLY A 393 8.57 -13.33 -11.31
C GLY A 393 7.50 -13.57 -10.25
N PHE A 394 6.72 -12.54 -9.94
CA PHE A 394 5.62 -12.62 -8.98
C PHE A 394 4.50 -13.58 -9.41
N ALA A 395 4.34 -13.84 -10.70
CA ALA A 395 3.45 -14.89 -11.23
C ALA A 395 3.79 -16.28 -10.67
N ASP A 396 4.97 -16.50 -10.08
CA ASP A 396 5.33 -17.75 -9.40
C ASP A 396 4.60 -17.96 -8.08
N PHE A 397 4.03 -16.89 -7.54
CA PHE A 397 3.32 -16.90 -6.27
C PHE A 397 1.86 -16.47 -6.41
N LEU A 398 1.58 -15.57 -7.35
CA LEU A 398 0.33 -14.82 -7.43
C LEU A 398 -0.46 -15.17 -8.70
N PRO A 399 -1.79 -15.31 -8.60
CA PRO A 399 -2.65 -15.35 -9.77
C PRO A 399 -2.64 -14.00 -10.50
N GLU A 400 -2.87 -14.04 -11.81
CA GLU A 400 -3.10 -12.85 -12.66
C GLU A 400 -4.50 -12.27 -12.47
#